data_AF-A0A532DAS0-F1
#
_entry.id   AF-A0A532DAS0-F1
#
_cell.length_a   1.000
_cell.length_b   1.000
_cell.length_c   1.000
_cell.angle_alpha   90.00
_cell.angle_beta   90.00
_cell.angle_gamma   90.00
#
_symmetry.space_group_name_H-M   'P 1'
#
loop_
_entity.id
_entity.type
_entity.pdbx_description
1 polymer ?
#
loop_
_entity_poly.entity_id
_entity_poly.type
_entity_poly.pdbx_seq_one_letter_code
_entity_poly.pdbx_strand_id
1 'polypeptide(L)'
;MPTLTAKHLLELLTKFVDETGISVDLLLVGALTLHAYGVSDRATRDVDAEMGGPIAPLLDYLTTHQVPADLTQNFSGWSVVAMPPGYRDRATDLINQENLRIRILAPIDFVIAKLRRGTDLDLDDALLVARHYWLSADAIQSSARAALAASPQDTALFLFQKTVELFCKSLSAPAP
;
A
#
# COMPACT_ATOMS: atom_id res chain seq x y z
N MET A 1 0.28 6.00 -22.26
CA MET A 1 0.28 6.93 -21.11
C MET A 1 1.62 6.84 -20.40
N PRO A 2 2.18 7.96 -19.93
CA PRO A 2 3.47 7.98 -19.25
C PRO A 2 3.43 7.24 -17.90
N THR A 3 4.58 6.77 -17.45
CA THR A 3 4.77 6.18 -16.11
C THR A 3 4.57 7.25 -15.04
N LEU A 4 3.78 6.95 -14.01
CA LEU A 4 3.62 7.83 -12.86
C LEU A 4 4.80 7.66 -11.91
N THR A 5 5.35 8.77 -11.44
CA THR A 5 6.45 8.78 -10.47
C THR A 5 6.00 9.45 -9.18
N ALA A 6 6.63 9.13 -8.05
CA ALA A 6 6.35 9.78 -6.77
C ALA A 6 6.52 11.32 -6.84
N LYS A 7 7.52 11.79 -7.61
CA LYS A 7 7.75 13.22 -7.84
C LYS A 7 6.59 13.87 -8.61
N HIS A 8 6.14 13.24 -9.71
CA HIS A 8 5.02 13.76 -10.49
C HIS A 8 3.73 13.81 -9.66
N LEU A 9 3.47 12.77 -8.86
CA LEU A 9 2.32 12.76 -7.97
C LEU A 9 2.40 13.89 -6.94
N LEU A 10 3.58 14.10 -6.33
CA LEU A 10 3.78 15.18 -5.36
C LEU A 10 3.52 16.56 -5.98
N GLU A 11 4.02 16.80 -7.19
CA GLU A 11 3.78 18.05 -7.92
C GLU A 11 2.29 18.29 -8.19
N LEU A 12 1.56 17.25 -8.61
CA LEU A 12 0.10 17.34 -8.81
C LEU A 12 -0.66 17.61 -7.52
N LEU A 13 -0.32 16.92 -6.43
CA LEU A 13 -1.00 17.08 -5.14
C LEU A 13 -0.72 18.46 -4.53
N THR A 14 0.50 18.96 -4.66
CA THR A 14 0.85 20.33 -4.22
C THR A 14 0.01 21.34 -4.98
N LYS A 15 -0.05 21.22 -6.30
CA LYS A 15 -0.86 22.11 -7.14
C LYS A 15 -2.36 22.04 -6.80
N PHE A 16 -2.89 20.85 -6.54
CA PHE A 16 -4.28 20.67 -6.10
C PHE A 16 -4.56 21.43 -4.80
N VAL A 17 -3.69 21.30 -3.79
CA VAL A 17 -3.81 22.00 -2.51
C VAL A 17 -3.75 23.51 -2.72
N ASP A 18 -2.80 24.00 -3.52
CA ASP A 18 -2.64 25.43 -3.82
C ASP A 18 -3.86 26.03 -4.55
N GLU A 19 -4.43 25.31 -5.51
CA GLU A 19 -5.55 25.78 -6.33
C GLU A 19 -6.90 25.74 -5.60
N THR A 20 -7.08 24.78 -4.69
CA THR A 20 -8.39 24.51 -4.08
C THR A 20 -8.47 24.87 -2.59
N GLY A 21 -7.33 24.96 -1.90
CA GLY A 21 -7.25 25.08 -0.45
C GLY A 21 -7.71 23.83 0.31
N ILE A 22 -7.98 22.71 -0.38
CA ILE A 22 -8.42 21.46 0.24
C ILE A 22 -7.20 20.69 0.73
N SER A 23 -7.14 20.39 2.03
CA SER A 23 -6.07 19.59 2.60
C SER A 23 -6.14 18.13 2.13
N VAL A 24 -4.97 17.53 1.89
CA VAL A 24 -4.79 16.14 1.47
C VAL A 24 -4.05 15.37 2.54
N ASP A 25 -4.63 14.27 3.03
CA ASP A 25 -3.96 13.25 3.83
C ASP A 25 -4.14 11.89 3.14
N LEU A 26 -3.07 11.43 2.52
CA LEU A 26 -3.01 10.19 1.75
C LEU A 26 -2.16 9.16 2.48
N LEU A 27 -2.67 7.94 2.61
CA LEU A 27 -1.87 6.75 2.80
C LEU A 27 -1.74 6.05 1.45
N LEU A 28 -0.61 6.25 0.78
CA LEU A 28 -0.30 5.55 -0.46
C LEU A 28 -0.18 4.05 -0.18
N VAL A 29 -0.80 3.29 -1.05
CA VAL A 29 -0.72 1.84 -1.10
C VAL A 29 -0.34 1.44 -2.53
N GLY A 30 -0.14 0.14 -2.78
CA GLY A 30 0.19 -0.32 -4.13
C GLY A 30 1.62 0.02 -4.60
N ALA A 31 1.84 -0.02 -5.91
CA ALA A 31 3.17 -0.08 -6.50
C ALA A 31 3.98 1.22 -6.36
N LEU A 32 3.35 2.40 -6.28
CA LEU A 32 4.06 3.68 -6.08
C LEU A 32 4.88 3.69 -4.79
N THR A 33 4.44 2.98 -3.76
CA THR A 33 5.13 2.95 -2.46
C THR A 33 6.49 2.24 -2.51
N LEU A 34 6.71 1.37 -3.51
CA LEU A 34 7.98 0.66 -3.69
C LEU A 34 9.16 1.62 -3.87
N HIS A 35 8.93 2.76 -4.53
CA HIS A 35 9.97 3.79 -4.69
C HIS A 35 10.40 4.36 -3.34
N ALA A 36 9.46 4.54 -2.42
CA ALA A 36 9.74 5.02 -1.06
C ALA A 36 10.43 3.96 -0.19
N TYR A 37 10.24 2.68 -0.50
CA TYR A 37 10.96 1.56 0.13
C TYR A 37 12.35 1.30 -0.46
N GLY A 38 12.84 2.15 -1.38
CA GLY A 38 14.13 1.96 -2.05
C GLY A 38 14.14 0.91 -3.16
N VAL A 39 12.96 0.52 -3.66
CA VAL A 39 12.77 -0.45 -4.75
C VAL A 39 12.26 0.30 -5.99
N SER A 40 13.18 0.78 -6.82
CA SER A 40 12.91 1.80 -7.85
C SER A 40 12.54 1.29 -9.25
N ASP A 41 12.67 -0.01 -9.52
CA ASP A 41 12.52 -0.55 -10.90
C ASP A 41 11.06 -0.84 -11.30
N ARG A 42 10.11 -0.69 -10.37
CA ARG A 42 8.68 -0.91 -10.65
C ARG A 42 8.02 0.35 -11.18
N ALA A 43 7.61 0.30 -12.44
CA ALA A 43 6.74 1.31 -13.05
C ALA A 43 5.29 1.07 -12.65
N THR A 44 4.55 2.13 -12.37
CA THR A 44 3.10 2.10 -12.24
C THR A 44 2.45 3.29 -12.95
N ARG A 45 1.13 3.26 -13.10
CA ARG A 45 0.37 4.23 -13.88
C ARG A 45 -0.76 4.87 -13.08
N ASP A 46 -1.10 4.27 -11.96
CA ASP A 46 -2.22 4.63 -11.10
C ASP A 46 -1.76 5.03 -9.71
N VAL A 47 -2.66 5.70 -9.00
CA VAL A 47 -2.54 6.02 -7.57
C VAL A 47 -3.52 5.15 -6.81
N ASP A 48 -3.00 4.19 -6.04
CA ASP A 48 -3.80 3.51 -5.03
C ASP A 48 -3.58 4.21 -3.69
N ALA A 49 -4.65 4.67 -3.04
CA ALA A 49 -4.50 5.31 -1.73
C ALA A 49 -5.75 5.26 -0.84
N GLU A 50 -5.49 5.29 0.46
CA GLU A 50 -6.50 5.65 1.45
C GLU A 50 -6.45 7.14 1.77
N MET A 51 -7.61 7.79 1.85
CA MET A 51 -7.80 9.22 2.08
C MET A 51 -8.38 9.49 3.47
N GLY A 52 -7.79 10.46 4.19
CA GLY A 52 -8.31 10.97 5.47
C GLY A 52 -9.46 11.98 5.34
N GLY A 53 -9.92 12.28 4.12
CA GLY A 53 -10.93 13.31 3.84
C GLY A 53 -11.86 12.94 2.67
N PRO A 54 -12.56 13.93 2.08
CA PRO A 54 -13.42 13.72 0.92
C PRO A 54 -12.63 13.22 -0.30
N ILE A 55 -13.11 12.18 -0.95
CA ILE A 55 -12.43 11.57 -2.12
C ILE A 55 -12.71 12.34 -3.41
N ALA A 56 -13.97 12.71 -3.65
CA ALA A 56 -14.44 13.18 -4.96
C ALA A 56 -13.63 14.35 -5.54
N PRO A 57 -13.29 15.42 -4.79
CA PRO A 57 -12.53 16.54 -5.35
C PRO A 57 -11.16 16.15 -5.89
N LEU A 58 -10.44 15.29 -5.16
CA LEU A 58 -9.12 14.82 -5.59
C LEU A 58 -9.23 13.84 -6.77
N LEU A 59 -10.22 12.95 -6.74
CA LEU A 59 -10.46 12.02 -7.84
C LEU A 59 -10.77 12.74 -9.15
N ASP A 60 -11.64 13.75 -9.11
CA ASP A 60 -12.00 14.57 -10.28
C ASP A 60 -10.77 15.33 -10.82
N TYR A 61 -9.92 15.84 -9.92
CA TYR A 61 -8.68 16.52 -10.27
C TYR A 61 -7.69 15.59 -10.96
N LEU A 62 -7.43 14.40 -10.39
CA LEU A 62 -6.52 13.41 -10.96
C LEU A 62 -7.04 12.89 -12.31
N THR A 63 -8.35 12.66 -12.43
CA THR A 63 -9.01 12.26 -13.68
C THR A 63 -8.81 13.31 -14.77
N THR A 64 -8.99 14.59 -14.44
CA THR A 64 -8.75 15.72 -15.37
C THR A 64 -7.30 15.77 -15.86
N HIS A 65 -6.35 15.37 -15.00
CA HIS A 65 -4.93 15.26 -15.33
C HIS A 65 -4.52 13.90 -15.90
N GLN A 66 -5.48 13.04 -16.26
CA GLN A 66 -5.26 11.71 -16.84
C GLN A 66 -4.43 10.77 -15.95
N VAL A 67 -4.56 10.89 -14.64
CA VAL A 67 -3.97 10.00 -13.65
C VAL A 67 -5.08 9.09 -13.09
N PRO A 68 -5.12 7.80 -13.49
CA PRO A 68 -6.02 6.84 -12.87
C PRO A 68 -5.75 6.75 -11.36
N ALA A 69 -6.80 6.68 -10.56
CA ALA A 69 -6.67 6.60 -9.11
C ALA A 69 -7.78 5.76 -8.50
N ASP A 70 -7.39 4.79 -7.67
CA ASP A 70 -8.28 4.04 -6.81
C ASP A 70 -8.14 4.60 -5.39
N LEU A 71 -9.11 5.45 -5.02
CA LEU A 71 -9.15 6.14 -3.73
C LEU A 71 -10.25 5.56 -2.84
N THR A 72 -9.94 5.38 -1.56
CA THR A 72 -10.89 4.86 -0.56
C THR A 72 -10.70 5.57 0.77
N GLN A 73 -11.71 5.53 1.65
CA GLN A 73 -11.53 5.92 3.06
C GLN A 73 -11.19 4.72 3.95
N ASN A 74 -11.22 3.50 3.39
CA ASN A 74 -10.92 2.28 4.10
C ASN A 74 -10.25 1.24 3.20
N PHE A 75 -8.92 1.27 3.13
CA PHE A 75 -8.12 0.30 2.36
C PHE A 75 -8.25 -1.13 2.89
N SER A 76 -8.49 -1.29 4.19
CA SER A 76 -8.81 -2.62 4.74
C SER A 76 -10.04 -3.25 4.08
N GLY A 77 -10.96 -2.46 3.52
CA GLY A 77 -12.16 -2.95 2.84
C GLY A 77 -11.94 -3.47 1.41
N TRP A 78 -10.75 -3.32 0.83
CA TRP A 78 -10.47 -3.79 -0.54
C TRP A 78 -10.26 -5.30 -0.68
N SER A 79 -10.21 -6.03 0.44
CA SER A 79 -10.16 -7.48 0.47
C SER A 79 -10.98 -7.99 1.64
N VAL A 80 -11.46 -9.22 1.52
CA VAL A 80 -12.15 -9.94 2.61
C VAL A 80 -11.23 -10.13 3.81
N VAL A 81 -9.94 -10.36 3.57
CA VAL A 81 -8.94 -10.39 4.64
C VAL A 81 -8.72 -8.95 5.07
N ALA A 82 -8.82 -8.64 6.36
CA ALA A 82 -8.56 -7.32 6.89
C ALA A 82 -7.06 -6.95 6.83
N MET A 83 -6.75 -5.65 6.92
CA MET A 83 -5.40 -5.23 7.30
C MET A 83 -5.12 -5.55 8.77
N PRO A 84 -3.86 -5.73 9.18
CA PRO A 84 -3.51 -5.86 10.59
C PRO A 84 -3.97 -4.61 11.37
N PRO A 85 -4.66 -4.77 12.52
CA PRO A 85 -5.09 -3.63 13.32
C PRO A 85 -3.94 -2.66 13.63
N GLY A 86 -4.21 -1.35 13.60
CA GLY A 86 -3.23 -0.29 13.84
C GLY A 86 -2.28 0.01 12.66
N TYR A 87 -2.51 -0.52 11.45
CA TYR A 87 -1.66 -0.23 10.28
C TYR A 87 -1.56 1.27 9.95
N ARG A 88 -2.63 2.03 10.24
CA ARG A 88 -2.66 3.49 10.06
C ARG A 88 -1.73 4.23 11.01
N ASP A 89 -1.63 3.73 12.25
CA ASP A 89 -0.80 4.34 13.30
C ASP A 89 0.68 4.03 13.08
N ARG A 90 0.98 2.87 12.49
CA ARG A 90 2.33 2.46 12.10
C ARG A 90 2.79 3.06 10.77
N ALA A 91 1.90 3.70 10.01
CA ALA A 91 2.26 4.32 8.75
C ALA A 91 3.30 5.42 8.95
N THR A 92 4.24 5.54 8.01
CA THR A 92 5.33 6.51 8.08
C THR A 92 5.06 7.66 7.13
N ASP A 93 5.33 8.89 7.56
CA ASP A 93 5.24 10.08 6.71
C ASP A 93 6.38 10.08 5.69
N LEU A 94 6.01 10.11 4.41
CA LEU A 94 6.93 10.41 3.30
C LEU A 94 7.02 11.93 3.09
N ILE A 95 5.87 12.61 3.18
CA ILE A 95 5.73 14.07 3.12
C ILE A 95 4.80 14.49 4.24
N ASN A 96 5.20 15.52 4.98
CA ASN A 96 4.38 16.14 6.02
C ASN A 96 4.60 17.65 5.97
N GLN A 97 3.69 18.34 5.28
CA GLN A 97 3.68 19.78 5.08
C GLN A 97 2.28 20.33 5.42
N GLU A 98 2.17 21.65 5.50
CA GLU A 98 0.88 22.30 5.70
C GLU A 98 -0.09 21.90 4.58
N ASN A 99 -1.27 21.39 4.96
CA ASN A 99 -2.32 20.91 4.06
C ASN A 99 -1.96 19.75 3.12
N LEU A 100 -0.75 19.19 3.19
CA LEU A 100 -0.36 18.02 2.38
C LEU A 100 0.44 17.01 3.21
N ARG A 101 -0.18 15.86 3.43
CA ARG A 101 0.44 14.72 4.09
C ARG A 101 0.35 13.49 3.20
N ILE A 102 1.50 12.84 2.98
CA ILE A 102 1.61 11.58 2.25
C ILE A 102 2.31 10.59 3.16
N ARG A 103 1.63 9.48 3.42
CA ARG A 103 2.08 8.36 4.24
C ARG A 103 2.23 7.11 3.40
N ILE A 104 3.05 6.20 3.89
CA ILE A 104 3.18 4.83 3.37
C ILE A 104 3.00 3.85 4.51
N LEU A 105 2.58 2.62 4.19
CA LEU A 105 2.48 1.54 5.18
C LEU A 105 3.84 1.27 5.84
N ALA A 106 3.83 0.71 7.04
CA ALA A 106 5.05 0.06 7.55
C ALA A 106 5.41 -1.12 6.62
N PRO A 107 6.69 -1.45 6.43
CA PRO A 107 7.09 -2.54 5.52
C PRO A 107 6.36 -3.86 5.77
N ILE A 108 6.13 -4.21 7.04
CA ILE A 108 5.37 -5.41 7.42
C ILE A 108 3.90 -5.34 6.98
N ASP A 109 3.26 -4.17 7.11
CA ASP A 109 1.87 -3.97 6.71
C ASP A 109 1.75 -3.92 5.19
N PHE A 110 2.75 -3.41 4.47
CA PHE A 110 2.84 -3.51 3.02
C PHE A 110 2.91 -4.96 2.53
N VAL A 111 3.76 -5.78 3.17
CA VAL A 111 3.84 -7.22 2.85
C VAL A 111 2.47 -7.87 3.05
N ILE A 112 1.79 -7.64 4.18
CA ILE A 112 0.44 -8.18 4.39
C ILE A 112 -0.55 -7.67 3.33
N ALA A 113 -0.51 -6.38 2.99
CA ALA A 113 -1.35 -5.79 1.95
C ALA A 113 -1.21 -6.52 0.60
N LYS A 114 0.01 -6.88 0.22
CA LYS A 114 0.32 -7.65 -0.99
C LYS A 114 -0.14 -9.10 -0.91
N LEU A 115 0.12 -9.79 0.20
CA LEU A 115 -0.30 -11.18 0.40
C LEU A 115 -1.83 -11.35 0.43
N ARG A 116 -2.58 -10.31 0.84
CA ARG A 116 -4.07 -10.30 0.79
C ARG A 116 -4.63 -10.42 -0.62
N ARG A 117 -3.89 -9.96 -1.65
CA ARG A 117 -4.26 -10.09 -3.07
C ARG A 117 -3.59 -11.30 -3.71
N GLY A 118 -2.30 -11.52 -3.42
CA GLY A 118 -1.59 -12.76 -3.69
C GLY A 118 -1.35 -13.07 -5.18
N THR A 119 -1.34 -12.07 -6.07
CA THR A 119 -0.89 -12.30 -7.45
C THR A 119 0.63 -12.50 -7.50
N ASP A 120 1.16 -13.11 -8.56
CA ASP A 120 2.61 -13.31 -8.70
C ASP A 120 3.41 -12.00 -8.55
N LEU A 121 2.91 -10.91 -9.14
CA LEU A 121 3.50 -9.57 -8.99
C LEU A 121 3.48 -9.09 -7.54
N ASP A 122 2.42 -9.38 -6.79
CA ASP A 122 2.34 -8.98 -5.38
C ASP A 122 3.30 -9.80 -4.51
N LEU A 123 3.48 -11.09 -4.82
CA LEU A 123 4.44 -11.94 -4.12
C LEU A 123 5.87 -11.45 -4.36
N ASP A 124 6.22 -11.09 -5.60
CA ASP A 124 7.53 -10.51 -5.93
C ASP A 124 7.77 -9.20 -5.16
N ASP A 125 6.82 -8.27 -5.21
CA ASP A 125 6.91 -6.98 -4.52
C ASP A 125 7.05 -7.17 -3.00
N ALA A 126 6.26 -8.09 -2.42
CA ALA A 126 6.34 -8.42 -1.00
C ALA A 126 7.70 -9.02 -0.64
N LEU A 127 8.27 -9.88 -1.49
CA LEU A 127 9.56 -10.51 -1.25
C LEU A 127 10.69 -9.48 -1.29
N LEU A 128 10.63 -8.53 -2.24
CA LEU A 128 11.58 -7.43 -2.36
C LEU A 128 11.60 -6.58 -1.08
N VAL A 129 10.42 -6.15 -0.61
CA VAL A 129 10.32 -5.34 0.61
C VAL A 129 10.70 -6.15 1.85
N ALA A 130 10.25 -7.40 1.97
CA ALA A 130 10.60 -8.26 3.10
C ALA A 130 12.11 -8.48 3.23
N ARG A 131 12.80 -8.72 2.11
CA ARG A 131 14.27 -8.87 2.09
C ARG A 131 14.98 -7.55 2.37
N HIS A 132 14.54 -6.46 1.75
CA HIS A 132 15.15 -5.14 1.96
C HIS A 132 15.12 -4.70 3.43
N TYR A 133 14.02 -4.98 4.12
CA TYR A 133 13.83 -4.64 5.54
C TYR A 133 14.11 -5.79 6.51
N TRP A 134 14.70 -6.90 6.05
CA TRP A 134 15.07 -8.05 6.88
C TRP A 134 13.93 -8.60 7.75
N LEU A 135 12.70 -8.60 7.20
CA LEU A 135 11.53 -9.07 7.92
C LEU A 135 11.63 -10.59 8.12
N SER A 136 11.41 -11.05 9.35
CA SER A 136 11.40 -12.49 9.65
C SER A 136 10.06 -13.14 9.26
N ALA A 137 10.11 -14.42 8.92
CA ALA A 137 8.91 -15.22 8.69
C ALA A 137 7.95 -15.17 9.90
N ASP A 138 8.50 -15.22 11.12
CA ASP A 138 7.70 -15.15 12.36
C ASP A 138 6.94 -13.82 12.50
N ALA A 139 7.58 -12.69 12.15
CA ALA A 139 6.94 -11.38 12.19
C ALA A 139 5.79 -11.30 11.16
N ILE A 140 6.00 -11.80 9.95
CA ILE A 140 4.99 -11.84 8.89
C ILE A 140 3.83 -12.73 9.30
N GLN A 141 4.10 -13.94 9.80
CA GLN A 141 3.06 -14.85 10.29
C GLN A 141 2.27 -14.25 11.46
N SER A 142 2.94 -13.54 12.37
CA SER A 142 2.26 -12.87 13.49
C SER A 142 1.32 -11.76 13.00
N SER A 143 1.79 -10.93 12.07
CA SER A 143 0.95 -9.88 11.46
C SER A 143 -0.22 -10.47 10.67
N ALA A 144 0.01 -11.57 9.93
CA ALA A 144 -1.03 -12.30 9.22
C ALA A 144 -2.09 -12.90 10.17
N ARG A 145 -1.68 -13.44 11.32
CA ARG A 145 -2.63 -13.91 12.36
C ARG A 145 -3.50 -12.77 12.89
N ALA A 146 -2.91 -11.59 13.10
CA ALA A 146 -3.66 -10.42 13.54
C ALA A 146 -4.68 -9.96 12.47
N ALA A 147 -4.29 -9.96 11.19
CA ALA A 147 -5.19 -9.69 10.08
C ALA A 147 -6.35 -10.70 10.01
N LEU A 148 -6.06 -12.00 10.12
CA LEU A 148 -7.07 -13.07 10.13
C LEU A 148 -8.07 -12.93 11.28
N ALA A 149 -7.58 -12.65 12.50
CA ALA A 149 -8.42 -12.47 13.68
C ALA A 149 -9.37 -11.26 13.55
N ALA A 150 -8.97 -10.25 12.78
CA ALA A 150 -9.78 -9.06 12.50
C ALA A 150 -10.68 -9.21 11.25
N SER A 151 -10.56 -10.32 10.51
CA SER A 151 -11.30 -10.55 9.28
C SER A 151 -12.68 -11.18 9.55
N PRO A 152 -13.70 -10.88 8.72
CA PRO A 152 -14.93 -11.66 8.71
C PRO A 152 -14.65 -13.13 8.34
N GLN A 153 -15.46 -14.05 8.86
CA GLN A 153 -15.36 -15.47 8.52
C GLN A 153 -15.70 -15.69 7.04
N ASP A 154 -14.73 -16.20 6.27
CA ASP A 154 -14.86 -16.42 4.83
C ASP A 154 -13.87 -17.52 4.37
N THR A 155 -14.18 -18.20 3.27
CA THR A 155 -13.31 -19.23 2.70
C THR A 155 -12.01 -18.64 2.14
N ALA A 156 -12.00 -17.37 1.73
CA ALA A 156 -10.80 -16.65 1.30
C ALA A 156 -9.72 -16.58 2.38
N LEU A 157 -10.09 -16.69 3.67
CA LEU A 157 -9.12 -16.73 4.77
C LEU A 157 -8.19 -17.94 4.67
N PHE A 158 -8.70 -19.08 4.20
CA PHE A 158 -7.89 -20.28 3.99
C PHE A 158 -6.86 -20.06 2.88
N LEU A 159 -7.26 -19.42 1.78
CA LEU A 159 -6.35 -19.09 0.69
C LEU A 159 -5.24 -18.14 1.16
N PHE A 160 -5.60 -17.10 1.92
CA PHE A 160 -4.60 -16.18 2.49
C PHE A 160 -3.61 -16.88 3.43
N GLN A 161 -4.09 -17.78 4.30
CA GLN A 161 -3.20 -18.58 5.15
C GLN A 161 -2.20 -19.39 4.31
N LYS A 162 -2.66 -20.04 3.24
CA LYS A 162 -1.79 -20.80 2.33
C LYS A 162 -0.78 -19.91 1.61
N THR A 163 -1.21 -18.74 1.16
CA THR A 163 -0.32 -17.73 0.56
C THR A 163 0.78 -17.31 1.54
N VAL A 164 0.43 -17.00 2.79
CA VAL A 164 1.40 -16.63 3.84
C VAL A 164 2.36 -17.77 4.15
N GLU A 165 1.86 -19.01 4.27
CA GLU A 165 2.70 -20.20 4.50
C GLU A 165 3.74 -20.39 3.39
N LEU A 166 3.31 -20.31 2.12
CA LEU A 166 4.19 -20.47 0.96
C LEU A 166 5.21 -19.32 0.87
N PHE A 167 4.77 -18.08 1.10
CA PHE A 167 5.64 -16.91 1.12
C PHE A 167 6.72 -17.01 2.20
N CYS A 168 6.38 -17.44 3.41
CA CYS A 168 7.35 -17.58 4.49
C CYS A 168 8.37 -18.69 4.21
N LYS A 169 7.96 -19.76 3.53
CA LYS A 169 8.86 -20.83 3.06
C LYS A 169 9.84 -20.30 2.00
N SER A 170 9.37 -19.52 1.03
CA SER A 170 10.24 -18.95 -0.01
C SER A 170 11.20 -17.88 0.52
N LEU A 171 10.78 -17.11 1.52
CA LEU A 171 11.63 -16.14 2.20
C LEU A 171 12.84 -16.79 2.91
N SER A 172 12.65 -18.01 3.41
CA SER A 172 13.69 -18.79 4.12
C SER A 172 14.61 -19.57 3.19
N ALA A 173 14.28 -19.66 1.90
CA ALA A 173 15.12 -20.32 0.91
C ALA A 173 16.29 -19.40 0.50
N PRO A 174 17.52 -19.93 0.32
CA PRO A 174 18.60 -19.14 -0.26
C PRO A 174 18.17 -18.62 -1.64
N ALA A 175 18.52 -17.36 -1.95
CA ALA A 175 18.30 -16.81 -3.27
C ALA A 175 19.04 -17.69 -4.30
N PRO A 176 18.44 -17.98 -5.48
CA PRO A 176 19.11 -18.72 -6.53
C PRO A 176 20.35 -17.98 -7.05
#